data_AF-A0A218P2M0-F1
#
_entry.id   AF-A0A218P2M0-F1
#
_cell.length_a   1.000
_cell.length_b   1.000
_cell.length_c   1.000
_cell.angle_alpha   90.00
_cell.angle_beta   90.00
_cell.angle_gamma   90.00
#
_symmetry.space_group_name_H-M   'P 1'
#
loop_
_entity.id
_entity.type
_entity.pdbx_description
1 polymer ?
#
loop_
_entity_poly.entity_id
_entity_poly.type
_entity_poly.pdbx_seq_one_letter_code
_entity_poly.pdbx_strand_id
1 'polypeptide(L)'
;MERRNEILKRIQDRPGITFRELARELGIGIGDLQYHLHRLEKERRVFSRKFGKRRYIFPEGFEKDLQRLIIAISTGTRRRILLLLMDGPLSQSEIARKLGISQPTVSYHMGELLKLGIVDARKDGKSVVYTLSYDPGIIARVIKEYRPGLWEKLADNLIDLLTGVGDGE
;
A
#
# COMPACT_ATOMS: atom_id res chain seq x y z
N MET A 1 -19.47 -24.21 3.91
CA MET A 1 -19.11 -23.98 2.48
C MET A 1 -19.26 -22.50 2.13
N GLU A 2 -20.41 -21.88 2.45
CA GLU A 2 -20.71 -20.47 2.20
C GLU A 2 -19.61 -19.49 2.68
N ARG A 3 -19.19 -19.58 3.95
CA ARG A 3 -18.17 -18.69 4.54
C ARG A 3 -16.84 -18.69 3.79
N ARG A 4 -16.38 -19.86 3.32
CA ARG A 4 -15.12 -19.98 2.59
C ARG A 4 -15.20 -19.34 1.21
N ASN A 5 -16.35 -19.49 0.55
CA ASN A 5 -16.60 -18.85 -0.73
C ASN A 5 -16.72 -17.33 -0.59
N GLU A 6 -17.33 -16.84 0.49
CA GLU A 6 -17.36 -15.42 0.84
C GLU A 6 -15.94 -14.85 1.07
N ILE A 7 -15.12 -15.55 1.87
CA ILE A 7 -13.72 -15.19 2.10
C ILE A 7 -12.95 -15.13 0.79
N LEU A 8 -13.08 -16.15 -0.05
CA LEU A 8 -12.38 -16.16 -1.33
C LEU A 8 -12.86 -15.04 -2.24
N LYS A 9 -14.17 -14.85 -2.38
CA LYS A 9 -14.75 -13.78 -3.20
C LYS A 9 -14.20 -12.44 -2.75
N ARG A 10 -14.17 -12.18 -1.44
CA ARG A 10 -13.59 -10.94 -0.89
C ARG A 10 -12.10 -10.77 -1.22
N ILE A 11 -11.32 -11.85 -1.22
CA ILE A 11 -9.89 -11.80 -1.59
C ILE A 11 -9.71 -11.56 -3.11
N GLN A 12 -10.59 -12.13 -3.94
CA GLN A 12 -10.60 -11.91 -5.39
C GLN A 12 -11.01 -10.47 -5.73
N ASP A 13 -12.02 -9.93 -5.06
CA ASP A 13 -12.49 -8.55 -5.23
C ASP A 13 -11.48 -7.53 -4.66
N ARG A 14 -10.70 -7.94 -3.65
CA ARG A 14 -9.74 -7.05 -2.99
C ARG A 14 -8.39 -7.74 -2.71
N PRO A 15 -7.59 -8.00 -3.77
CA PRO A 15 -6.26 -8.57 -3.62
C PRO A 15 -5.38 -7.74 -2.69
N GLY A 16 -4.57 -8.45 -1.89
CA GLY A 16 -3.71 -7.85 -0.88
C GLY A 16 -4.46 -7.21 0.29
N ILE A 17 -5.71 -7.61 0.55
CA ILE A 17 -6.36 -7.32 1.83
C ILE A 17 -5.54 -7.95 2.97
N THR A 18 -5.37 -7.22 4.07
CA THR A 18 -4.66 -7.81 5.21
C THR A 18 -5.55 -8.77 5.98
N PHE A 19 -4.93 -9.73 6.67
CA PHE A 19 -5.64 -10.69 7.51
C PHE A 19 -6.60 -10.01 8.50
N ARG A 20 -6.16 -8.92 9.13
CA ARG A 20 -6.98 -8.17 10.10
C ARG A 20 -8.11 -7.39 9.44
N GLU A 21 -7.87 -6.82 8.26
CA GLU A 21 -8.93 -6.12 7.50
C GLU A 21 -9.99 -7.11 7.02
N LEU A 22 -9.58 -8.27 6.52
CA LEU A 22 -10.46 -9.32 6.06
C LEU A 22 -11.34 -9.86 7.19
N ALA A 23 -10.76 -10.10 8.38
CA ALA A 23 -11.52 -10.51 9.56
C ALA A 23 -12.58 -9.47 9.94
N ARG A 24 -12.19 -8.19 9.97
CA ARG A 24 -13.08 -7.08 10.33
C ARG A 24 -14.20 -6.87 9.30
N GLU A 25 -13.90 -6.93 8.01
CA GLU A 25 -14.89 -6.70 6.95
C GLU A 25 -15.93 -7.81 6.84
N LEU A 26 -15.56 -9.05 7.16
CA LEU A 26 -16.48 -10.19 7.14
C LEU A 26 -17.13 -10.46 8.50
N GLY A 27 -16.77 -9.72 9.54
CA GLY A 27 -17.28 -9.94 10.90
C GLY A 27 -16.92 -11.32 11.46
N ILE A 28 -15.78 -11.90 11.05
CA ILE A 28 -15.36 -13.25 11.43
C ILE A 28 -14.26 -13.23 12.48
N GLY A 29 -14.28 -14.22 13.37
CA GLY A 29 -13.24 -14.41 14.37
C GLY A 29 -11.88 -14.76 13.77
N ILE A 30 -10.80 -14.36 14.43
CA ILE A 30 -9.42 -14.57 13.98
C ILE A 30 -9.10 -16.05 13.77
N GLY A 31 -9.51 -16.92 14.71
CA GLY A 31 -9.29 -18.37 14.59
C GLY A 31 -10.06 -19.00 13.43
N ASP A 32 -11.30 -18.56 13.20
CA ASP A 32 -12.13 -19.04 12.10
C ASP A 32 -11.59 -18.61 10.73
N LEU A 33 -11.17 -17.34 10.60
CA LEU A 33 -10.48 -16.87 9.40
C LEU A 33 -9.19 -17.65 9.16
N GLN A 34 -8.40 -17.91 10.21
CA GLN A 34 -7.16 -18.68 10.08
C GLN A 34 -7.43 -20.11 9.59
N TYR A 35 -8.45 -20.77 10.13
CA TYR A 35 -8.88 -22.10 9.70
C TYR A 35 -9.27 -22.10 8.21
N HIS A 36 -10.10 -21.15 7.79
CA HIS A 36 -10.54 -21.05 6.41
C HIS A 36 -9.42 -20.69 5.43
N LEU A 37 -8.53 -19.75 5.79
CA LEU A 37 -7.37 -19.41 4.97
C LEU A 37 -6.40 -20.58 4.83
N HIS A 38 -6.12 -21.31 5.91
CA HIS A 38 -5.26 -22.49 5.84
C HIS A 38 -5.79 -23.53 4.84
N ARG A 39 -7.11 -23.76 4.84
CA ARG A 39 -7.77 -24.63 3.87
C ARG A 39 -7.66 -24.11 2.44
N LEU A 40 -7.93 -22.82 2.21
CA LEU A 40 -7.83 -22.20 0.88
C LEU A 40 -6.40 -22.18 0.34
N GLU A 41 -5.40 -22.01 1.20
CA GLU A 41 -3.97 -22.09 0.85
C GLU A 41 -3.58 -23.51 0.45
N LYS A 42 -4.03 -24.52 1.22
CA LYS A 42 -3.83 -25.94 0.86
C LYS A 42 -4.50 -26.30 -0.48
N GLU A 43 -5.66 -25.71 -0.75
CA GLU A 43 -6.41 -25.86 -2.00
C GLU A 43 -5.85 -24.97 -3.13
N ARG A 44 -4.76 -24.23 -2.91
CA ARG A 44 -4.12 -23.32 -3.88
C ARG A 44 -5.09 -22.32 -4.52
N ARG A 45 -6.05 -21.83 -3.74
CA ARG A 45 -7.00 -20.79 -4.18
C ARG A 45 -6.49 -19.39 -3.82
N VAL A 46 -5.69 -19.29 -2.76
CA VAL A 46 -5.05 -18.06 -2.30
C VAL A 46 -3.66 -18.38 -1.74
N PHE A 47 -2.83 -17.36 -1.60
CA PHE A 47 -1.61 -17.43 -0.81
C PHE A 47 -1.46 -16.19 0.08
N SER A 48 -0.62 -16.32 1.11
CA SER A 48 -0.30 -15.21 2.00
C SER A 48 1.13 -14.73 1.83
N ARG A 49 1.32 -13.41 1.97
CA ARG A 49 2.63 -12.78 2.03
C ARG A 49 2.75 -11.96 3.31
N LYS A 50 3.81 -12.20 4.08
CA LYS A 50 4.17 -11.37 5.22
C LYS A 50 5.04 -10.21 4.75
N PHE A 51 4.69 -9.00 5.16
CA PHE A 51 5.52 -7.82 4.95
C PHE A 51 5.40 -6.88 6.14
N GLY A 52 6.54 -6.54 6.74
CA GLY A 52 6.58 -5.92 8.07
C GLY A 52 5.80 -6.75 9.09
N LYS A 53 4.89 -6.09 9.83
CA LYS A 53 4.03 -6.72 10.84
C LYS A 53 2.69 -7.25 10.28
N ARG A 54 2.45 -7.13 8.97
CA ARG A 54 1.16 -7.43 8.34
C ARG A 54 1.24 -8.68 7.47
N ARG A 55 0.14 -9.45 7.43
CA ARG A 55 -0.08 -10.57 6.52
C ARG A 55 -1.09 -10.13 5.46
N TYR A 56 -0.67 -10.12 4.20
CA TYR A 56 -1.48 -9.77 3.04
C TYR A 56 -1.90 -11.06 2.34
N ILE A 57 -3.15 -11.13 1.89
CA ILE A 57 -3.69 -12.32 1.23
C ILE A 57 -4.03 -11.97 -0.22
N PHE A 58 -3.64 -12.85 -1.14
CA PHE A 58 -3.81 -12.67 -2.58
C PHE A 58 -4.45 -13.92 -3.20
N PRO A 59 -5.19 -13.77 -4.31
CA PRO A 59 -5.58 -14.91 -5.15
C PRO A 59 -4.35 -15.69 -5.63
N GLU A 60 -4.47 -17.01 -5.82
CA GLU A 60 -3.39 -17.79 -6.43
C GLU A 60 -3.00 -17.21 -7.80
N GLY A 61 -1.70 -17.19 -8.10
CA GLY A 61 -1.18 -16.69 -9.38
C GLY A 61 -1.13 -15.17 -9.52
N PHE A 62 -1.48 -14.40 -8.47
CA PHE A 62 -1.45 -12.94 -8.53
C PHE A 62 -0.03 -12.41 -8.81
N GLU A 63 0.11 -11.49 -9.78
CA GLU A 63 1.40 -11.06 -10.31
C GLU A 63 2.30 -10.39 -9.25
N LYS A 64 3.59 -10.77 -9.22
CA LYS A 64 4.53 -10.38 -8.15
C LYS A 64 4.73 -8.88 -8.01
N ASP A 65 4.74 -8.14 -9.12
CA ASP A 65 4.95 -6.69 -9.10
C ASP A 65 3.69 -5.96 -8.66
N LEU A 66 2.51 -6.41 -9.10
CA LEU A 66 1.23 -5.94 -8.54
C LEU A 66 1.13 -6.22 -7.04
N GLN A 67 1.59 -7.36 -6.54
CA GLN A 67 1.64 -7.61 -5.09
C GLN A 67 2.48 -6.54 -4.36
N ARG A 68 3.66 -6.19 -4.89
CA ARG A 68 4.56 -5.20 -4.28
C ARG A 68 3.90 -3.83 -4.26
N LEU A 69 3.29 -3.41 -5.37
CA LEU A 69 2.57 -2.15 -5.48
C LEU A 69 1.38 -2.08 -4.54
N ILE A 70 0.53 -3.11 -4.49
CA ILE A 70 -0.61 -3.19 -3.56
C ILE A 70 -0.14 -3.11 -2.10
N ILE A 71 0.93 -3.81 -1.74
CA ILE A 71 1.50 -3.75 -0.40
C ILE A 71 2.01 -2.34 -0.11
N ALA A 72 2.68 -1.68 -1.04
CA ALA A 72 3.20 -0.32 -0.88
C ALA A 72 2.08 0.69 -0.63
N ILE A 73 1.01 0.65 -1.44
CA ILE A 73 -0.13 1.57 -1.30
C ILE A 73 -1.07 1.22 -0.14
N SER A 74 -0.87 0.11 0.57
CA SER A 74 -1.75 -0.26 1.70
C SER A 74 -1.63 0.66 2.93
N THR A 75 -0.63 1.55 2.98
CA THR A 75 -0.41 2.49 4.09
C THR A 75 -0.62 3.93 3.66
N GLY A 76 -1.40 4.70 4.42
CA GLY A 76 -1.66 6.13 4.18
C GLY A 76 -0.41 6.94 3.88
N THR A 77 0.58 6.89 4.78
CA THR A 77 1.82 7.65 4.62
C THR A 77 2.62 7.24 3.39
N ARG A 78 2.76 5.93 3.11
CA ARG A 78 3.47 5.46 1.91
C ARG A 78 2.79 5.93 0.63
N ARG A 79 1.46 5.98 0.59
CA ARG A 79 0.74 6.54 -0.56
C ARG A 79 1.05 8.01 -0.78
N ARG A 80 0.99 8.81 0.29
CA ARG A 80 1.31 10.25 0.22
C ARG A 80 2.76 10.46 -0.26
N ILE A 81 3.70 9.64 0.22
CA ILE A 81 5.09 9.64 -0.28
C ILE A 81 5.14 9.32 -1.78
N LEU A 82 4.48 8.24 -2.22
CA LEU A 82 4.50 7.85 -3.63
C LEU A 82 3.91 8.93 -4.54
N LEU A 83 2.83 9.60 -4.12
CA LEU A 83 2.26 10.73 -4.85
C LEU A 83 3.24 11.88 -4.99
N LEU A 84 3.93 12.26 -3.91
CA LEU A 84 4.96 13.29 -3.99
C LEU A 84 6.09 12.92 -4.96
N LEU A 85 6.45 11.63 -5.03
CA LEU A 85 7.49 11.14 -5.95
C LEU A 85 7.00 10.97 -7.40
N MET A 86 5.69 11.02 -7.66
CA MET A 86 5.16 11.09 -9.03
C MET A 86 5.49 12.43 -9.68
N ASP A 87 5.61 13.51 -8.89
CA ASP A 87 6.00 14.84 -9.37
C ASP A 87 7.52 15.00 -9.60
N GLY A 88 8.32 14.04 -9.12
CA GLY A 88 9.76 13.99 -9.36
C GLY A 88 10.58 13.52 -8.16
N PRO A 89 11.93 13.47 -8.33
CA PRO A 89 12.84 13.06 -7.28
C PRO A 89 12.78 13.99 -6.07
N LEU A 90 12.78 13.43 -4.85
CA LEU A 90 12.78 14.23 -3.61
C LEU A 90 13.73 13.65 -2.58
N SER A 91 14.37 14.54 -1.81
CA SER A 91 15.15 14.15 -0.64
C SER A 91 14.27 13.79 0.56
N GLN A 92 14.86 13.03 1.49
CA GLN A 92 14.19 12.66 2.75
C GLN A 92 13.63 13.87 3.52
N SER A 93 14.38 14.98 3.57
CA SER A 93 13.99 16.19 4.27
C SER A 93 12.86 16.94 3.57
N GLU A 94 12.84 16.95 2.24
CA GLU A 94 11.75 17.53 1.46
C GLU A 94 10.45 16.74 1.63
N ILE A 95 10.52 15.41 1.60
CA ILE A 95 9.37 14.53 1.86
C ILE A 95 8.84 14.79 3.28
N ALA A 96 9.71 14.85 4.28
CA ALA A 96 9.34 15.11 5.67
C ALA A 96 8.59 16.45 5.82
N ARG A 97 9.15 17.51 5.21
CA ARG A 97 8.57 18.85 5.20
C ARG A 97 7.21 18.88 4.50
N LYS A 98 7.11 18.35 3.28
CA LYS A 98 5.88 18.34 2.48
C LYS A 98 4.75 17.53 3.14
N LEU A 99 5.08 16.48 3.89
CA LEU A 99 4.09 15.63 4.54
C LEU A 99 3.74 16.03 5.98
N GLY A 100 4.50 16.95 6.58
CA GLY A 100 4.35 17.34 7.98
C GLY A 100 4.70 16.20 8.95
N ILE A 101 5.67 15.36 8.62
CA ILE A 101 6.08 14.21 9.45
C ILE A 101 7.59 14.22 9.70
N SER A 102 8.02 13.51 10.76
CA SER A 102 9.44 13.47 11.12
C SER A 102 10.29 12.76 10.06
N GLN A 103 11.56 13.19 9.89
CA GLN A 103 12.52 12.50 9.03
C GLN A 103 12.72 11.02 9.39
N PRO A 104 12.77 10.60 10.67
CA PRO A 104 12.77 9.18 11.04
C PRO A 104 11.55 8.41 10.53
N THR A 105 10.34 9.02 10.59
CA THR A 105 9.13 8.42 10.03
C THR A 105 9.23 8.24 8.52
N VAL A 106 9.76 9.23 7.80
CA VAL A 106 10.06 9.11 6.36
C VAL A 106 11.05 7.98 6.12
N SER A 107 12.18 7.94 6.83
CA SER A 107 13.21 6.91 6.70
C SER A 107 12.64 5.51 6.85
N TYR A 108 11.79 5.31 7.87
CA TYR A 108 11.09 4.04 8.07
C TYR A 108 10.25 3.65 6.84
N HIS A 109 9.43 4.56 6.32
CA HIS A 109 8.60 4.28 5.16
C HIS A 109 9.41 4.08 3.87
N MET A 110 10.48 4.86 3.67
CA MET A 110 11.39 4.69 2.52
C MET A 110 12.11 3.35 2.59
N GLY A 111 12.55 2.91 3.78
CA GLY A 111 13.12 1.58 3.97
C GLY A 111 12.15 0.46 3.57
N GLU A 112 10.87 0.58 3.90
CA GLU A 112 9.86 -0.40 3.47
C GLU A 112 9.57 -0.32 1.96
N LEU A 113 9.56 0.87 1.36
CA LEU A 113 9.37 1.04 -0.09
C LEU A 113 10.57 0.51 -0.89
N LEU A 114 11.80 0.71 -0.40
CA LEU A 114 13.04 0.14 -0.95
C LEU A 114 13.00 -1.40 -0.91
N LYS A 115 12.60 -2.00 0.22
CA LYS A 115 12.45 -3.46 0.35
C LYS A 115 11.41 -4.03 -0.62
N LEU A 116 10.40 -3.26 -0.99
CA LEU A 116 9.40 -3.64 -1.99
C LEU A 116 9.89 -3.39 -3.42
N GLY A 117 10.99 -2.65 -3.60
CA GLY A 117 11.52 -2.25 -4.89
C GLY A 117 10.64 -1.22 -5.61
N ILE A 118 9.88 -0.41 -4.88
CA ILE A 118 8.98 0.61 -5.46
C ILE A 118 9.68 1.96 -5.65
N VAL A 119 10.74 2.20 -4.87
CA VAL A 119 11.57 3.39 -4.95
C VAL A 119 13.03 3.00 -5.02
N ASP A 120 13.83 3.85 -5.64
CA ASP A 120 15.27 3.81 -5.63
C ASP A 120 15.81 4.95 -4.77
N ALA A 121 17.06 4.81 -4.31
CA ALA A 121 17.75 5.79 -3.49
C ALA A 121 19.14 6.09 -4.06
N ARG A 122 19.46 7.37 -4.20
CA ARG A 122 20.78 7.86 -4.60
C ARG A 122 21.31 8.80 -3.52
N LYS A 123 22.57 8.62 -3.13
CA LYS A 123 23.25 9.59 -2.26
C LYS A 123 23.56 10.85 -3.07
N ASP A 124 23.28 12.00 -2.48
CA ASP A 124 23.58 13.32 -3.02
C ASP A 124 24.19 14.18 -1.91
N GLY A 125 25.52 14.22 -1.87
CA GLY A 125 26.27 14.80 -0.76
C GLY A 125 25.91 14.17 0.59
N LYS A 126 25.34 14.98 1.50
CA LYS A 126 24.89 14.55 2.83
C LYS A 126 23.44 14.06 2.85
N SER A 127 22.74 14.11 1.72
CA SER A 127 21.32 13.78 1.61
C SER A 127 21.11 12.50 0.80
N VAL A 128 19.93 11.90 0.96
CA VAL A 128 19.46 10.79 0.13
C VAL A 128 18.27 11.30 -0.67
N VAL A 129 18.38 11.19 -1.99
CA VAL A 129 17.33 11.52 -2.96
C VAL A 129 16.67 10.22 -3.42
N TYR A 130 15.35 10.22 -3.47
CA TYR A 130 14.56 9.06 -3.85
C TYR A 130 13.80 9.29 -5.15
N THR A 131 13.62 8.23 -5.91
CA THR A 131 12.87 8.21 -7.18
C THR A 131 11.94 7.00 -7.22
N LEU A 132 10.88 7.06 -8.01
CA LEU A 132 10.05 5.87 -8.28
C LEU A 132 10.83 4.89 -9.17
N SER A 133 10.72 3.60 -8.86
CA SER A 133 11.25 2.51 -9.70
C SER A 133 10.26 2.07 -10.79
N TYR A 134 9.02 2.59 -10.75
CA TYR A 134 7.96 2.32 -11.70
C TYR A 134 7.49 3.61 -12.35
N ASP A 135 6.97 3.51 -13.58
CA ASP A 135 6.27 4.59 -14.22
C ASP A 135 5.09 5.09 -13.33
N PRO A 136 4.96 6.41 -13.09
CA PRO A 136 3.88 6.98 -12.30
C PRO A 136 2.48 6.54 -12.76
N GLY A 137 2.27 6.38 -14.07
CA GLY A 137 1.01 5.93 -14.67
C GLY A 137 0.65 4.49 -14.30
N ILE A 138 1.64 3.60 -14.13
CA ILE A 138 1.42 2.24 -13.62
C ILE A 138 0.92 2.30 -12.18
N ILE A 139 1.57 3.09 -11.32
CA ILE A 139 1.18 3.20 -9.91
C ILE A 139 -0.23 3.80 -9.80
N ALA A 140 -0.53 4.84 -10.57
CA ALA A 140 -1.85 5.47 -10.63
C ALA A 140 -2.93 4.47 -11.09
N ARG A 141 -2.64 3.66 -12.11
CA ARG A 141 -3.54 2.60 -12.60
C ARG A 141 -3.82 1.57 -11.51
N VAL A 142 -2.79 1.10 -10.80
CA VAL A 142 -2.97 0.13 -9.70
C VAL A 142 -3.81 0.71 -8.56
N ILE A 143 -3.60 1.98 -8.21
CA ILE A 143 -4.45 2.66 -7.21
C ILE A 143 -5.90 2.68 -7.67
N LYS A 144 -6.16 3.11 -8.92
CA LYS A 144 -7.51 3.22 -9.48
C LYS A 144 -8.22 1.86 -9.56
N GLU A 145 -7.52 0.82 -10.01
CA GLU A 145 -8.09 -0.50 -10.25
C GLU A 145 -8.36 -1.28 -8.95
N TYR A 146 -7.39 -1.30 -8.02
CA TYR A 146 -7.47 -2.17 -6.84
C TYR A 146 -7.92 -1.43 -5.57
N ARG A 147 -7.89 -0.10 -5.57
CA ARG A 147 -8.29 0.74 -4.42
C ARG A 147 -9.02 2.01 -4.91
N PRO A 148 -10.16 1.91 -5.63
CA PRO A 148 -10.84 3.07 -6.21
C PRO A 148 -11.23 4.14 -5.16
N GLY A 149 -11.78 3.75 -4.01
CA GLY A 149 -12.11 4.71 -2.93
C GLY A 149 -10.90 5.36 -2.24
N LEU A 150 -9.68 4.94 -2.59
CA LEU A 150 -8.47 5.67 -2.23
C LEU A 150 -8.17 6.77 -3.24
N TRP A 151 -8.43 6.56 -4.54
CA TRP A 151 -8.24 7.59 -5.57
C TRP A 151 -9.08 8.82 -5.29
N GLU A 152 -10.35 8.63 -4.89
CA GLU A 152 -11.25 9.71 -4.47
C GLU A 152 -10.63 10.55 -3.35
N LYS A 153 -10.22 9.88 -2.26
CA LYS A 153 -9.55 10.56 -1.14
C LYS A 153 -8.24 11.23 -1.53
N LEU A 154 -7.48 10.66 -2.47
CA LEU A 154 -6.24 11.27 -2.94
C LEU A 154 -6.51 12.49 -3.81
N ALA A 155 -7.57 12.47 -4.63
CA ALA A 155 -8.03 13.64 -5.36
C ALA A 155 -8.43 14.75 -4.39
N ASP A 156 -9.19 14.44 -3.34
CA ASP A 156 -9.59 15.41 -2.31
C ASP A 156 -8.36 16.03 -1.61
N ASN A 157 -7.43 15.19 -1.13
CA ASN A 157 -6.21 15.68 -0.47
C ASN A 157 -5.29 16.47 -1.42
N LEU A 158 -5.27 16.14 -2.71
CA LEU A 158 -4.49 16.86 -3.71
C LEU A 158 -5.14 18.22 -4.00
N ILE A 159 -6.47 18.28 -4.05
CA ILE A 159 -7.21 19.54 -4.10
C ILE A 159 -6.85 20.38 -2.89
N ASP A 160 -6.90 19.85 -1.67
CA ASP A 160 -6.56 20.59 -0.44
C ASP A 160 -5.12 21.12 -0.44
N LEU A 161 -4.17 20.33 -0.96
CA LEU A 161 -2.76 20.72 -1.09
C LEU A 161 -2.55 21.82 -2.15
N LEU A 162 -3.34 21.80 -3.23
CA LEU A 162 -3.26 22.76 -4.34
C LEU A 162 -4.05 24.05 -4.06
N THR A 163 -5.14 23.96 -3.31
CA THR A 163 -5.98 25.10 -2.93
C THR A 163 -5.42 25.86 -1.74
N GLY A 164 -4.39 25.34 -1.07
CA GLY A 164 -3.71 26.04 0.02
C GLY A 164 -4.63 26.35 1.19
N VAL A 165 -5.68 25.56 1.40
CA VAL A 165 -6.48 25.62 2.63
C VAL A 165 -5.70 24.87 3.72
N GLY A 166 -4.59 25.48 4.14
CA GLY A 166 -4.15 25.31 5.50
C GLY A 166 -5.11 26.12 6.35
N ASP A 167 -6.04 25.44 7.02
CA ASP A 167 -6.71 26.03 8.17
C ASP A 167 -5.61 26.41 9.16
N GLY A 168 -5.29 27.70 9.17
CA GLY A 168 -4.53 28.31 10.23
C GLY A 168 -5.43 28.39 11.45
N GLU A 169 -5.11 27.57 12.45
CA GLU A 169 -5.27 27.89 13.87
C GLU A 169 -4.03 27.39 14.63
#